data_AF-A0A5C6Y5R6-F1
#
_entry.id   AF-A0A5C6Y5R6-F1
#
_cell.length_a   1.000
_cell.length_b   1.000
_cell.length_c   1.000
_cell.angle_alpha   90.00
_cell.angle_beta   90.00
_cell.angle_gamma   90.00
#
_symmetry.space_group_name_H-M   'P 1'
#
loop_
_entity.id
_entity.type
_entity.pdbx_description
1 polymer ?
#
loop_
_entity_poly.entity_id
_entity_poly.type
_entity_poly.pdbx_seq_one_letter_code
_entity_poly.pdbx_strand_id
1 'polypeptide(L)' 'MKSIQIGKLIFHKKAILAVTFCLFLNGVIIGALIAAKQLDDISVSIFIIMPLLFLPYVLLRKRISSNIQEIN' A
#
# COMPACT_ATOMS: atom_id res chain seq x y z
N MET A 1 -2.76 6.54 18.78
CA MET A 1 -3.38 7.05 17.53
C MET A 1 -4.87 6.92 17.67
N LYS A 2 -5.59 8.03 17.55
CA LYS A 2 -7.07 8.05 17.54
C LYS A 2 -7.56 7.46 16.22
N SER A 3 -8.79 6.93 16.19
CA SER A 3 -9.45 6.53 14.94
C SER A 3 -9.63 7.75 14.03
N ILE A 4 -9.56 7.53 12.72
CA ILE A 4 -9.75 8.59 11.72
C ILE A 4 -11.08 8.32 11.03
N GLN A 5 -11.96 9.32 11.02
CA GLN A 5 -13.20 9.27 10.25
C GLN A 5 -13.01 10.00 8.92
N ILE A 6 -13.33 9.34 7.82
CA ILE A 6 -13.35 9.93 6.47
C ILE A 6 -14.73 9.67 5.89
N GLY A 7 -15.57 10.71 5.83
CA GLY A 7 -16.98 10.56 5.45
C GLY A 7 -17.71 9.61 6.41
N LYS A 8 -18.29 8.54 5.86
CA LYS A 8 -19.01 7.50 6.61
C LYS A 8 -18.10 6.37 7.13
N LEU A 9 -16.80 6.40 6.82
CA LEU A 9 -15.88 5.33 7.18
C LEU A 9 -15.03 5.71 8.39
N ILE A 10 -15.01 4.86 9.41
CA ILE A 10 -14.12 4.94 10.56
C ILE A 10 -12.97 3.96 10.35
N PHE A 11 -11.75 4.49 10.25
CA PHE A 11 -10.51 3.75 10.17
C PHE A 11 -9.91 3.59 11.56
N HIS A 12 -9.82 2.33 12.02
CA HIS A 12 -9.16 2.01 13.27
C HIS A 12 -7.63 2.04 13.12
N LYS A 13 -6.92 2.18 14.24
CA LYS A 13 -5.44 2.26 14.28
C LYS A 13 -4.75 1.18 13.44
N LYS A 14 -5.27 -0.05 13.46
CA LYS A 14 -4.72 -1.19 12.70
C LYS A 14 -4.88 -1.04 11.19
N ALA A 15 -6.01 -0.49 10.72
CA ALA A 15 -6.22 -0.21 9.30
C ALA A 15 -5.27 0.90 8.83
N ILE A 16 -5.14 1.98 9.61
CA ILE A 16 -4.23 3.08 9.31
C ILE A 16 -2.80 2.56 9.18
N LEU A 17 -2.34 1.79 10.17
CA LEU A 17 -0.99 1.20 10.15
C LEU A 17 -0.78 0.30 8.92
N ALA A 18 -1.76 -0.54 8.58
CA ALA A 18 -1.66 -1.42 7.42
C ALA A 18 -1.59 -0.61 6.10
N VAL A 19 -2.41 0.42 5.94
CA VAL A 19 -2.40 1.29 4.75
C VAL A 19 -1.09 2.06 4.65
N THR A 20 -0.61 2.65 5.74
CA THR A 20 0.70 3.34 5.77
C THR A 20 1.84 2.37 5.42
N PHE A 21 1.80 1.14 5.94
CA PHE A 21 2.80 0.13 5.63
C PHE A 21 2.77 -0.27 4.14
N CYS A 22 1.59 -0.42 3.53
CA CYS A 22 1.48 -0.66 2.08
C CYS A 22 2.08 0.50 1.27
N LEU A 23 1.78 1.75 1.64
CA LEU A 23 2.33 2.93 0.97
C LEU A 23 3.86 3.00 1.10
N PHE A 24 4.39 2.65 2.29
CA PHE A 24 5.83 2.57 2.51
C PHE A 24 6.48 1.52 1.61
N LEU A 25 5.93 0.30 1.53
CA LEU A 25 6.44 -0.75 0.65
C LEU A 25 6.40 -0.33 -0.82
N ASN A 26 5.34 0.35 -1.27
CA ASN A 26 5.27 0.87 -2.63
C ASN A 26 6.36 1.91 -2.90
N GLY A 27 6.64 2.81 -1.95
CA GLY A 27 7.75 3.75 -2.05
C GLY A 27 9.10 3.05 -2.18
N VAL A 28 9.34 2.00 -1.38
CA VAL A 28 10.56 1.17 -1.47
C VAL A 28 10.68 0.49 -2.82
N ILE A 29 9.59 -0.10 -3.34
CA ILE A 29 9.57 -0.76 -4.66
C ILE A 29 9.91 0.25 -5.76
N ILE A 30 9.27 1.42 -5.77
CA ILE A 30 9.55 2.47 -6.77
C ILE A 30 11.01 2.93 -6.67
N GLY A 31 11.51 3.17 -5.46
CA GLY A 31 12.92 3.56 -5.25
C GLY A 31 13.91 2.50 -5.74
N ALA A 32 13.65 1.22 -5.44
CA ALA A 32 14.48 0.12 -5.90
C ALA A 32 14.48 -0.01 -7.43
N LEU A 33 13.32 0.18 -8.08
CA LEU A 33 13.20 0.17 -9.53
C LEU A 33 13.98 1.31 -10.20
N ILE A 34 13.91 2.51 -9.64
CA ILE A 34 14.67 3.66 -10.14
C ILE A 34 16.17 3.42 -9.97
N ALA A 35 16.60 2.92 -8.81
CA ALA A 35 18.00 2.60 -8.54
C ALA A 35 18.53 1.51 -9.49
N ALA A 36 17.76 0.44 -9.72
CA ALA A 36 18.12 -0.63 -10.67
C ALA A 36 18.24 -0.12 -12.10
N LYS A 37 17.33 0.77 -12.53
CA LYS A 37 17.42 1.42 -13.84
C LYS A 37 18.67 2.30 -13.98
N GLN A 38 19.08 2.98 -12.91
CA GLN A 38 20.30 3.82 -12.93
C GLN A 38 21.60 3.02 -12.93
N LEU A 39 21.62 1.84 -12.30
CA LEU A 39 22.83 1.02 -12.15
C LEU A 39 23.07 0.06 -13.32
N ASP A 40 22.03 -0.65 -13.76
CA ASP A 40 22.17 -1.75 -14.74
C ASP A 40 21.43 -1.49 -16.07
N ASP A 41 20.88 -0.28 -16.26
CA ASP A 41 20.04 0.10 -17.43
C ASP A 41 18.88 -0.87 -17.71
N ILE A 42 18.42 -1.57 -16.67
CA ILE A 42 17.33 -2.55 -16.77
C ILE A 42 16.02 -1.80 -16.97
N SER A 43 15.42 -2.00 -18.15
CA SER A 43 14.07 -1.53 -18.45
C SER A 43 13.03 -2.50 -17.85
N VAL A 44 12.61 -2.23 -16.62
CA VAL A 44 11.54 -3.03 -15.99
C VAL A 44 10.19 -2.69 -16.64
N SER A 45 9.55 -3.71 -17.21
CA SER A 45 8.25 -3.57 -17.87
C SER A 45 7.15 -3.14 -16.88
N ILE A 46 6.29 -2.22 -17.31
CA ILE A 46 5.13 -1.75 -16.54
C ILE A 46 4.19 -2.89 -16.13
N PHE A 47 4.14 -3.96 -16.95
CA PHE A 47 3.33 -5.15 -16.69
C PHE A 47 3.81 -5.95 -15.46
N ILE A 48 5.08 -5.79 -15.06
CA ILE A 48 5.65 -6.40 -13.85
C ILE A 48 5.47 -5.47 -12.65
N ILE A 49 5.66 -4.17 -12.85
CA ILE A 49 5.57 -3.15 -11.78
C ILE A 49 4.16 -3.08 -11.20
N MET A 50 3.14 -3.07 -12.06
CA MET A 50 1.74 -2.99 -11.64
C MET A 50 1.36 -4.05 -10.60
N PRO A 51 1.50 -5.37 -10.88
CA PRO A 51 1.17 -6.39 -9.89
C PRO A 51 2.02 -6.27 -8.62
N LEU A 52 3.28 -5.85 -8.71
CA LEU A 52 4.17 -5.68 -7.56
C LEU A 52 3.70 -4.57 -6.62
N LEU A 53 3.18 -3.46 -7.15
CA LEU A 53 2.63 -2.34 -6.38
C LEU A 53 1.26 -2.65 -5.74
N PHE A 54 0.49 -3.59 -6.32
CA PHE A 54 -0.79 -4.01 -5.75
C PHE A 54 -0.65 -5.17 -4.76
N LEU A 55 0.43 -5.93 -4.82
CA LEU A 55 0.67 -7.09 -3.96
C LEU A 55 0.52 -6.79 -2.45
N PRO A 56 1.06 -5.69 -1.89
CA PRO A 56 0.92 -5.39 -0.47
C PRO A 56 -0.55 -5.20 -0.06
N TYR A 57 -1.35 -4.58 -0.92
CA TYR A 57 -2.78 -4.35 -0.68
C TYR A 57 -3.58 -5.64 -0.76
N VAL A 58 -3.24 -6.56 -1.67
CA VAL A 58 -3.88 -7.87 -1.76
C VAL A 58 -3.61 -8.69 -0.50
N LEU A 59 -2.35 -8.72 -0.04
CA LEU A 59 -1.96 -9.46 1.16
C LEU A 59 -2.61 -8.90 2.43
N LEU A 60 -2.71 -7.59 2.55
CA LEU A 60 -3.25 -6.92 3.73
C LEU A 60 -4.75 -6.60 3.64
N ARG A 61 -5.42 -6.96 2.53
CA ARG A 61 -6.83 -6.65 2.26
C ARG A 61 -7.74 -7.04 3.43
N LYS A 62 -7.64 -8.29 3.90
CA LYS A 62 -8.48 -8.82 5.00
C LYS A 62 -8.28 -8.04 6.29
N ARG A 63 -7.04 -7.63 6.59
CA ARG A 63 -6.71 -6.84 7.78
C ARG A 63 -7.23 -5.41 7.67
N ILE A 64 -7.16 -4.81 6.48
CA ILE A 64 -7.69 -3.46 6.24
C ILE A 64 -9.23 -3.48 6.35
N SER A 65 -9.90 -4.38 5.63
CA SER A 65 -11.37 -4.43 5.60
C SER A 65 -12.00 -4.73 6.96
N SER A 66 -11.38 -5.59 7.77
CA SER A 66 -11.87 -5.91 9.13
C SER A 66 -11.68 -4.79 10.15
N ASN A 67 -10.92 -3.74 9.81
CA ASN A 67 -10.62 -2.62 10.70
C ASN A 67 -11.16 -1.29 10.16
N ILE A 68 -12.06 -1.36 9.18
CA ILE A 68 -12.87 -0.24 8.69
C ILE A 68 -14.31 -0.51 9.11
N GLN A 69 -14.93 0.48 9.74
CA GLN A 69 -16.36 0.45 10.10
C GLN A 69 -17.09 1.50 9.29
N GLU A 70 -18.30 1.19 8.84
CA GLU A 70 -19.18 2.14 8.19
C GLU A 70 -20.24 2.61 9.18
N ILE A 71 -20.39 3.93 9.30
CA ILE A 71 -21.45 4.55 10.09
C ILE A 71 -22.68 4.59 9.17
N ASN A 72 -23.66 3.72 9.46
CA ASN A 72 -24.98 3.76 8.83
C ASN A 72 -25.70 5.08 9.13
#